data_AF-A0A5E4HJ20-F1
#
_entry.id   AF-A0A5E4HJ20-F1
#
_cell.length_a   1.000
_cell.length_b   1.000
_cell.length_c   1.000
_cell.angle_alpha   90.00
_cell.angle_beta   90.00
_cell.angle_gamma   90.00
#
_symmetry.space_group_name_H-M   'P 1'
#
loop_
_entity.id
_entity.type
_entity.pdbx_description
1 polymer ?
#
loop_
_entity_poly.entity_id
_entity_poly.type
_entity_poly.pdbx_seq_one_letter_code
_entity_poly.pdbx_strand_id
1 'polypeptide(L)'
;MKALRKNGRNLILLTAPTTPDKRLKAVVQKAGGFIYAVSHLGTTGEKKAVNKELPEYVGRIKAAKPKVPVAVGFGVTTPLHVKEVIASGADAAIVGSALVAIIQKNSQSKKKLAEELSDYTKKLKNAAK
;
A
#
# COMPACT_ATOMS: atom_id res chain seq x y z
N MET A 1 -10.50 7.19 18.39
CA MET A 1 -11.09 5.84 18.14
C MET A 1 -12.60 5.79 18.33
N LYS A 2 -13.12 6.15 19.52
CA LYS A 2 -14.56 6.11 19.83
C LYS A 2 -15.41 6.93 18.84
N ALA A 3 -14.97 8.13 18.47
CA ALA A 3 -15.67 8.99 17.51
C ALA A 3 -15.78 8.37 16.11
N LEU A 4 -14.70 7.75 15.59
CA LEU A 4 -14.72 7.09 14.28
C LEU A 4 -15.68 5.89 14.26
N ARG A 5 -15.60 5.03 15.28
CA ARG A 5 -16.47 3.85 15.40
C ARG A 5 -17.95 4.21 15.50
N LYS A 6 -18.29 5.25 16.28
CA LYS A 6 -19.67 5.76 16.39
C LYS A 6 -20.24 6.21 15.03
N ASN A 7 -19.39 6.59 14.09
CA ASN A 7 -19.78 7.03 12.76
C ASN A 7 -19.53 5.95 11.68
N GLY A 8 -19.35 4.68 12.06
CA GLY A 8 -19.11 3.59 11.12
C GLY A 8 -17.79 3.68 10.34
N ARG A 9 -16.80 4.46 10.82
CA ARG A 9 -15.51 4.66 10.14
C ARG A 9 -14.40 3.82 10.78
N ASN A 10 -13.57 3.20 9.93
CA ASN A 10 -12.35 2.52 10.34
C ASN A 10 -11.18 3.49 10.48
N LEU A 11 -10.36 3.32 11.52
CA LEU A 11 -9.05 3.97 11.58
C LEU A 11 -8.03 3.06 10.91
N ILE A 12 -7.55 3.48 9.74
CA ILE A 12 -6.41 2.85 9.08
C ILE A 12 -5.15 3.37 9.75
N LEU A 13 -4.29 2.46 10.22
CA LEU A 13 -3.02 2.81 10.84
C LEU A 13 -1.85 2.33 9.98
N LEU A 14 -0.77 3.10 10.05
CA LEU A 14 0.45 2.83 9.32
C LEU A 14 1.48 2.13 10.21
N THR A 15 2.25 1.24 9.61
CA THR A 15 3.49 0.70 10.17
C THR A 15 4.62 0.83 9.15
N ALA A 16 5.86 0.83 9.63
CA ALA A 16 7.08 0.75 8.82
C ALA A 16 7.96 -0.42 9.28
N PRO A 17 8.91 -0.92 8.46
CA PRO A 17 9.80 -2.02 8.84
C PRO A 17 10.56 -1.78 10.16
N THR A 18 10.95 -0.53 10.41
CA THR A 18 11.63 -0.07 11.64
C THR A 18 10.73 0.04 12.86
N THR A 19 9.42 -0.19 12.72
CA THR A 19 8.49 -0.15 13.86
C THR A 19 8.86 -1.27 14.83
N PRO A 20 9.21 -0.96 16.09
CA PRO A 20 9.54 -1.99 17.07
C PRO A 20 8.32 -2.88 17.37
N ASP A 21 8.55 -4.16 17.66
CA ASP A 21 7.47 -5.16 17.82
C ASP A 21 6.40 -4.75 18.84
N LYS A 22 6.81 -4.16 19.97
CA LYS A 22 5.88 -3.65 20.99
C LYS A 22 4.91 -2.63 20.40
N ARG A 23 5.42 -1.71 19.58
CA ARG A 23 4.62 -0.67 18.92
C ARG A 23 3.79 -1.25 17.77
N LEU A 24 4.36 -2.17 16.99
CA LEU A 24 3.68 -2.86 15.90
C LEU A 24 2.45 -3.60 16.43
N LYS A 25 2.59 -4.39 17.51
CA LYS A 25 1.45 -5.06 18.17
C LYS A 25 0.38 -4.05 18.61
N ALA A 26 0.78 -2.95 19.26
CA ALA A 26 -0.16 -1.93 19.71
C ALA A 26 -0.92 -1.24 18.56
N VAL A 27 -0.26 -1.01 17.42
CA VAL A 27 -0.86 -0.44 16.21
C VAL A 27 -1.84 -1.43 15.60
N VAL A 28 -1.40 -2.67 15.39
CA VAL A 28 -2.18 -3.70 14.69
C VAL A 28 -3.47 -4.06 15.44
N GLN A 29 -3.43 -4.06 16.77
CA GLN A 29 -4.62 -4.30 17.60
C GLN A 29 -5.64 -3.15 17.54
N LYS A 30 -5.18 -1.91 17.32
CA LYS A 30 -6.05 -0.73 17.24
C LYS A 30 -6.60 -0.51 15.83
N ALA A 31 -5.91 -0.92 14.79
CA ALA A 31 -6.33 -0.69 13.41
C ALA A 31 -7.67 -1.39 13.09
N GLY A 32 -8.52 -0.68 12.35
CA GLY A 32 -9.72 -1.21 11.72
C GLY A 32 -9.53 -1.25 10.20
N GLY A 33 -10.32 -2.07 9.50
CA GLY A 33 -10.20 -2.23 8.04
C GLY A 33 -8.95 -3.01 7.64
N PHE A 34 -7.80 -2.34 7.56
CA PHE A 34 -6.51 -2.92 7.15
C PHE A 34 -5.33 -2.19 7.80
N ILE A 35 -4.14 -2.79 7.73
CA ILE A 35 -2.87 -2.14 8.06
C ILE A 35 -2.25 -1.59 6.79
N TYR A 36 -1.93 -0.30 6.81
CA TYR A 36 -1.14 0.32 5.77
C TYR A 36 0.34 0.07 6.06
N ALA A 37 0.96 -0.87 5.36
CA ALA A 37 2.37 -1.17 5.47
C ALA A 37 3.18 -0.28 4.52
N VAL A 38 4.03 0.58 5.06
CA VAL A 38 4.94 1.41 4.26
C VAL A 38 6.13 0.56 3.82
N SER A 39 6.36 0.37 2.51
CA SER A 39 7.45 -0.48 2.01
C SER A 39 8.83 0.17 1.99
N HIS A 40 8.95 1.48 2.24
CA HIS A 40 10.22 2.18 2.17
C HIS A 40 10.44 3.16 3.35
N LEU A 41 11.68 3.27 3.79
CA LEU A 41 12.09 4.13 4.91
C LEU A 41 12.56 5.55 4.50
N GLY A 42 12.51 5.89 3.22
CA GLY A 42 13.07 7.16 2.71
C GLY A 42 12.10 7.95 1.83
N THR A 43 12.11 9.27 2.01
CA THR A 43 11.56 10.26 1.07
C THR A 43 12.51 10.45 -0.12
N THR A 44 11.93 10.61 -1.31
CA THR A 44 12.53 11.08 -2.59
C THR A 44 13.69 10.29 -3.20
N GLY A 45 13.51 9.85 -4.46
CA GLY A 45 14.59 9.55 -5.41
C GLY A 45 15.14 8.12 -5.41
N GLU A 46 14.83 7.37 -6.47
CA GLU A 46 15.77 6.41 -7.07
C GLU A 46 16.03 5.01 -6.47
N LYS A 47 15.13 4.42 -5.67
CA LYS A 47 15.11 2.95 -5.56
C LYS A 47 13.80 2.36 -6.08
N LYS A 48 13.82 1.99 -7.37
CA LYS A 48 12.75 1.36 -8.16
C LYS A 48 12.51 -0.12 -7.80
N ALA A 49 12.83 -0.55 -6.58
CA ALA A 49 12.74 -1.94 -6.19
C ALA A 49 11.97 -2.07 -4.87
N VAL A 50 11.06 -3.04 -4.81
CA VAL A 50 10.39 -3.40 -3.57
C VAL A 50 11.43 -3.91 -2.56
N ASN A 51 11.28 -3.54 -1.29
CA ASN A 51 12.22 -3.93 -0.23
C ASN A 51 12.31 -5.46 -0.16
N LYS A 52 13.53 -6.01 -0.21
CA LYS A 52 13.77 -7.47 -0.08
C LYS A 52 13.28 -8.03 1.25
N GLU A 53 13.19 -7.20 2.28
CA GLU A 53 12.68 -7.55 3.62
C GLU A 53 11.14 -7.47 3.72
N LEU A 54 10.44 -7.10 2.63
CA LEU A 54 8.99 -6.95 2.65
C LEU A 54 8.25 -8.22 3.11
N PRO A 55 8.60 -9.44 2.66
CA PRO A 55 7.92 -10.66 3.11
C PRO A 55 8.03 -10.88 4.63
N GLU A 56 9.23 -10.69 5.20
CA GLU A 56 9.44 -10.81 6.65
C GLU A 56 8.63 -9.76 7.41
N TYR A 57 8.65 -8.53 6.92
CA TYR A 57 7.90 -7.43 7.53
C TYR A 57 6.39 -7.65 7.50
N VAL A 58 5.82 -8.08 6.37
CA VAL A 58 4.40 -8.47 6.28
C VAL A 58 4.09 -9.64 7.21
N GLY A 59 5.02 -10.61 7.30
CA GLY A 59 4.97 -11.71 8.25
C GLY A 59 4.85 -11.24 9.70
N ARG A 60 5.67 -10.27 10.13
CA ARG A 60 5.61 -9.67 11.48
C ARG A 60 4.24 -9.03 11.77
N ILE A 61 3.64 -8.35 10.80
CA ILE A 61 2.29 -7.76 10.92
C ILE A 61 1.24 -8.85 11.10
N LYS A 62 1.25 -9.87 10.24
CA LYS A 62 0.28 -10.98 10.32
C LYS A 62 0.49 -11.82 11.59
N ALA A 63 1.72 -12.03 12.04
CA ALA A 63 1.99 -12.70 13.32
C ALA A 63 1.38 -11.93 14.52
N ALA A 64 1.36 -10.59 14.47
CA ALA A 64 0.71 -9.78 15.51
C ALA A 64 -0.83 -9.84 15.47
N LYS A 65 -1.43 -10.12 14.30
CA LYS A 65 -2.87 -10.33 14.11
C LYS A 65 -3.15 -11.09 12.80
N PRO A 66 -3.33 -12.43 12.83
CA PRO A 66 -3.33 -13.28 11.63
C PRO A 66 -4.37 -12.92 10.56
N LYS A 67 -5.51 -12.36 10.97
CA LYS A 67 -6.63 -12.04 10.08
C LYS A 67 -6.69 -10.57 9.65
N VAL A 68 -5.68 -9.76 9.99
CA VAL A 68 -5.67 -8.35 9.55
C VAL A 68 -5.26 -8.27 8.07
N PRO A 69 -6.05 -7.62 7.21
CA PRO A 69 -5.59 -7.32 5.86
C PRO A 69 -4.41 -6.36 5.91
N VAL A 70 -3.40 -6.59 5.08
CA VAL A 70 -2.18 -5.79 4.96
C VAL A 70 -2.13 -5.23 3.55
N ALA A 71 -2.17 -3.91 3.44
CA ALA A 71 -2.03 -3.21 2.17
C ALA A 71 -0.67 -2.49 2.15
N VAL A 72 0.17 -2.82 1.17
CA VAL A 72 1.51 -2.23 1.05
C VAL A 72 1.46 -1.04 0.11
N GLY A 73 2.06 0.07 0.51
CA GLY A 73 2.22 1.26 -0.33
C GLY A 73 3.59 1.91 -0.16
N PHE A 74 3.82 3.00 -0.90
CA PHE A 74 5.10 3.72 -1.06
C PHE A 74 6.09 3.04 -2.01
N GLY A 75 6.17 3.54 -3.25
CA GLY A 75 7.08 3.03 -4.28
C GLY A 75 6.46 2.06 -5.28
N VAL A 76 5.17 1.72 -5.14
CA VAL A 76 4.46 0.87 -6.11
C VAL A 76 4.05 1.73 -7.31
N THR A 77 4.67 1.49 -8.47
CA THR A 77 4.44 2.27 -9.70
C THR A 77 4.34 1.42 -10.96
N THR A 78 4.71 0.13 -10.89
CA THR A 78 4.68 -0.78 -12.04
C THR A 78 3.88 -2.04 -11.72
N PRO A 79 3.37 -2.76 -12.73
CA PRO A 79 2.79 -4.09 -12.54
C PRO A 79 3.75 -5.07 -11.86
N LEU A 80 5.05 -4.95 -12.10
CA LEU A 80 6.06 -5.77 -11.43
C LEU A 80 6.08 -5.52 -9.91
N HIS A 81 6.06 -4.24 -9.48
CA HIS A 81 6.01 -3.93 -8.04
C HIS A 81 4.74 -4.48 -7.40
N VAL A 82 3.60 -4.48 -8.11
CA VAL A 82 2.36 -5.10 -7.62
C VAL A 82 2.54 -6.60 -7.41
N LYS A 83 3.15 -7.31 -8.38
CA LYS A 83 3.46 -8.74 -8.23
C LYS A 83 4.35 -9.00 -7.02
N GLU A 84 5.41 -8.22 -6.85
CA GLU A 84 6.33 -8.33 -5.72
C GLU A 84 5.63 -8.09 -4.38
N VAL A 85 4.72 -7.11 -4.32
CA VAL A 85 3.89 -6.86 -3.14
C VAL A 85 2.99 -8.05 -2.82
N ILE A 86 2.27 -8.61 -3.79
CA ILE A 86 1.40 -9.76 -3.55
C ILE A 86 2.22 -11.00 -3.17
N ALA A 87 3.35 -11.23 -3.84
CA ALA A 87 4.28 -12.32 -3.53
C ALA A 87 4.87 -12.22 -2.12
N SER A 88 4.93 -11.03 -1.52
CA SER A 88 5.34 -10.84 -0.12
C SER A 88 4.31 -11.33 0.92
N GLY A 89 3.13 -11.77 0.48
CA GLY A 89 2.02 -12.16 1.33
C GLY A 89 1.11 -10.99 1.74
N ALA A 90 1.28 -9.81 1.13
CA ALA A 90 0.35 -8.70 1.33
C ALA A 90 -0.98 -8.97 0.62
N ASP A 91 -2.06 -8.43 1.18
CA ASP A 91 -3.42 -8.62 0.64
C ASP A 91 -3.76 -7.55 -0.42
N ALA A 92 -3.03 -6.44 -0.45
CA ALA A 92 -3.24 -5.38 -1.45
C ALA A 92 -1.97 -4.54 -1.70
N ALA A 93 -1.92 -3.89 -2.86
CA ALA A 93 -0.95 -2.87 -3.22
C ALA A 93 -1.63 -1.50 -3.37
N ILE A 94 -0.98 -0.45 -2.86
CA ILE A 94 -1.47 0.93 -2.89
C ILE A 94 -0.59 1.76 -3.82
N VAL A 95 -1.21 2.35 -4.84
CA VAL A 95 -0.57 3.17 -5.86
C VAL A 95 -1.14 4.59 -5.80
N GLY A 96 -0.27 5.59 -5.59
CA GLY A 96 -0.67 7.01 -5.48
C GLY A 96 0.04 7.87 -6.52
N SER A 97 1.33 8.15 -6.29
CA SER A 97 2.09 9.13 -7.08
C SER A 97 2.10 8.87 -8.59
N ALA A 98 2.08 7.60 -9.03
CA ALA A 98 2.01 7.27 -10.45
C ALA A 98 0.66 7.67 -11.08
N LEU A 99 -0.46 7.52 -10.35
CA LEU A 99 -1.77 7.98 -10.82
C LEU A 99 -1.81 9.51 -10.89
N VAL A 100 -1.26 10.18 -9.87
CA VAL A 100 -1.17 11.65 -9.85
C VAL A 100 -0.30 12.16 -11.01
N ALA A 101 0.79 11.48 -11.34
CA ALA A 101 1.64 11.83 -12.48
C ALA A 101 0.89 11.73 -13.82
N ILE A 102 0.06 10.68 -14.00
CA ILE A 102 -0.80 10.55 -15.19
C ILE A 102 -1.82 11.70 -15.26
N ILE A 103 -2.41 12.07 -14.12
CA ILE A 103 -3.34 13.20 -14.01
C ILE A 103 -2.66 14.51 -14.43
N GLN A 104 -1.47 14.78 -13.89
CA GLN A 104 -0.73 16.00 -14.18
C GLN A 104 -0.32 16.08 -15.67
N LYS A 105 0.19 14.98 -16.23
CA LYS A 105 0.59 14.86 -17.64
C LYS A 105 -0.57 15.12 -18.61
N ASN A 106 -1.78 14.71 -18.25
CA ASN A 106 -2.96 14.82 -19.10
C ASN A 106 -3.93 15.94 -18.66
N SER A 107 -3.45 16.94 -17.92
CA SER A 107 -4.27 18.04 -17.36
C SER A 107 -5.12 18.79 -18.39
N GLN A 108 -4.71 18.80 -19.67
CA GLN A 108 -5.40 19.50 -20.76
C GLN A 108 -6.38 18.61 -21.56
N SER A 109 -6.45 17.30 -21.29
CA SER A 109 -7.32 16.39 -22.07
C SER A 109 -7.95 15.32 -21.19
N LYS A 110 -9.23 15.53 -20.86
CA LYS A 110 -10.04 14.56 -20.09
C LYS A 110 -10.14 13.20 -20.77
N LYS A 111 -10.19 13.16 -22.11
CA LYS A 111 -10.24 11.93 -22.89
C LYS A 111 -8.94 11.11 -22.72
N LYS A 112 -7.78 11.72 -23.00
CA LYS A 112 -6.48 11.04 -22.84
C LYS A 112 -6.23 10.63 -21.40
N LEU A 113 -6.64 11.46 -20.43
CA LEU A 113 -6.57 11.13 -19.01
C LEU A 113 -7.35 9.85 -18.68
N ALA A 114 -8.61 9.76 -19.12
CA ALA A 114 -9.45 8.60 -18.85
C ALA A 114 -8.90 7.32 -19.50
N GLU A 115 -8.43 7.42 -20.75
CA GLU A 115 -7.79 6.32 -21.47
C GLU A 115 -6.53 5.82 -20.76
N GLU A 116 -5.58 6.71 -20.45
CA GLU A 116 -4.31 6.35 -19.82
C GLU A 116 -4.50 5.82 -18.38
N LEU A 117 -5.41 6.38 -17.59
CA LEU A 117 -5.75 5.85 -16.26
C LEU A 117 -6.40 4.47 -16.33
N SER A 118 -7.35 4.27 -17.26
CA SER A 118 -7.99 2.96 -17.47
C SER A 118 -6.95 1.90 -17.81
N ASP A 119 -6.07 2.18 -18.78
CA ASP A 119 -5.07 1.22 -19.23
C ASP A 119 -4.05 0.92 -18.14
N TYR A 120 -3.60 1.95 -17.42
CA TYR A 120 -2.66 1.79 -16.33
C TYR A 120 -3.26 0.97 -15.17
N THR A 121 -4.48 1.29 -14.73
CA THR A 121 -5.14 0.57 -13.63
C THR A 121 -5.48 -0.89 -13.99
N LYS A 122 -5.87 -1.17 -15.25
CA LYS A 122 -6.05 -2.54 -15.75
C LYS A 122 -4.76 -3.36 -15.67
N LYS A 123 -3.63 -2.79 -16.10
CA LYS A 123 -2.30 -3.45 -16.03
C LYS A 123 -1.93 -3.77 -14.57
N LEU A 124 -2.13 -2.83 -13.65
CA LEU A 124 -1.89 -3.05 -12.23
C LEU A 124 -2.81 -4.13 -11.65
N LYS A 125 -4.12 -4.10 -11.97
CA LYS A 125 -5.08 -5.08 -11.46
C LYS A 125 -4.80 -6.49 -11.97
N ASN A 126 -4.39 -6.64 -13.22
CA ASN A 126 -4.01 -7.94 -13.78
C ASN A 126 -2.74 -8.52 -13.13
N ALA A 127 -1.83 -7.66 -12.66
CA ALA A 127 -0.66 -8.08 -11.91
C ALA A 127 -0.93 -8.43 -10.44
N ALA A 128 -2.10 -8.09 -9.91
CA ALA A 128 -2.54 -8.43 -8.56
C ALA A 128 -3.32 -9.75 -8.49
N LYS A 129 -3.35 -10.53 -9.59
CA LYS A 129 -3.99 -11.84 -9.69
C LYS A 129 -2.95 -12.95 -9.53
#